data_AF-A0A1J3F8A1-F1
#
_entry.id   AF-A0A1J3F8A1-F1
#
_cell.length_a   1.000
_cell.length_b   1.000
_cell.length_c   1.000
_cell.angle_alpha   90.00
_cell.angle_beta   90.00
_cell.angle_gamma   90.00
#
_symmetry.space_group_name_H-M   'P 1'
#
loop_
_entity.id
_entity.type
_entity.pdbx_description
1 polymer ?
#
loop_
_entity_poly.entity_id
_entity_poly.type
_entity_poly.pdbx_seq_one_letter_code
_entity_poly.pdbx_strand_id
1 'polypeptide(L)'
;FTYDTTLVTSLYFTLSNGRTSPKFGKTSGTEFSFKGENGAKLVGLHGRGGHAIDAIGAHFETGPKPVEPGTNPGDSSSKPDGTGNTGPVGGDKGVTFDDIGFDGVKKVTVAADEYSVTYIKIEYAKNGTFETVEHGTARGDLKEFSVDY
;
A
#
# COMPACT_ATOMS: atom_id res chain seq x y z
N PHE A 1 -15.40 -5.85 -21.54
CA PHE A 1 -15.42 -6.17 -20.10
C PHE A 1 -15.93 -4.93 -19.37
N THR A 2 -16.98 -5.04 -18.56
CA THR A 2 -17.48 -3.95 -17.71
C THR A 2 -17.13 -4.26 -16.27
N TYR A 3 -16.32 -3.41 -15.64
CA TYR A 3 -16.11 -3.45 -14.20
C TYR A 3 -17.27 -2.73 -13.53
N ASP A 4 -18.09 -3.47 -12.77
CA ASP A 4 -19.19 -2.92 -11.97
C ASP A 4 -18.69 -2.48 -10.58
N THR A 5 -17.59 -1.72 -10.57
CA THR A 5 -16.97 -1.20 -9.35
C THR A 5 -16.02 -0.04 -9.68
N THR A 6 -15.77 0.81 -8.68
CA THR A 6 -14.65 1.75 -8.70
C THR A 6 -13.32 1.00 -8.74
N LEU A 7 -12.39 1.46 -9.57
CA LEU A 7 -11.05 0.89 -9.69
C LEU A 7 -9.99 1.91 -9.30
N VAL A 8 -8.87 1.44 -8.78
CA VAL A 8 -7.66 2.25 -8.70
C VAL A 8 -7.10 2.40 -10.12
N THR A 9 -7.14 3.61 -10.67
CA THR A 9 -6.76 3.88 -12.06
C THR A 9 -5.29 4.28 -12.22
N SER A 10 -4.74 4.94 -11.19
CA SER A 10 -3.33 5.29 -11.15
C SER A 10 -2.80 5.44 -9.73
N LEU A 11 -1.49 5.22 -9.57
CA LEU A 11 -0.76 5.43 -8.31
C LEU A 11 0.56 6.15 -8.58
N TYR A 12 1.08 6.83 -7.57
CA TYR A 12 2.46 7.30 -7.51
C TYR A 12 2.89 7.44 -6.05
N PHE A 13 4.19 7.46 -5.81
CA PHE A 13 4.78 7.50 -4.47
C PHE A 13 5.70 8.71 -4.37
N THR A 14 5.56 9.47 -3.28
CA THR A 14 6.44 10.59 -2.95
C THR A 14 7.17 10.28 -1.65
N LEU A 15 8.49 10.31 -1.69
CA LEU A 15 9.35 10.08 -0.54
C LEU A 15 9.51 11.36 0.28
N SER A 16 9.87 11.23 1.57
CA SER A 16 10.13 12.37 2.46
C SER A 16 11.26 13.28 1.98
N ASN A 17 12.21 12.75 1.19
CA ASN A 17 13.28 13.50 0.55
C ASN A 17 12.83 14.26 -0.72
N GLY A 18 11.54 14.24 -1.06
CA GLY A 18 10.96 14.93 -2.22
C GLY A 18 11.00 14.14 -3.53
N ARG A 19 11.71 13.01 -3.60
CA ARG A 19 11.71 12.17 -4.81
C ARG A 19 10.33 11.57 -5.04
N THR A 20 9.83 11.69 -6.26
CA THR A 20 8.53 11.16 -6.67
C THR A 20 8.70 10.12 -7.77
N SER A 21 7.96 9.02 -7.69
CA SER A 21 7.95 7.97 -8.71
C SER A 21 7.31 8.47 -10.01
N PRO A 22 7.53 7.78 -11.14
CA PRO A 22 6.61 7.87 -12.26
C PRO A 22 5.18 7.55 -11.80
N LYS A 23 4.20 8.10 -12.51
CA LYS A 23 2.82 7.67 -12.34
C LYS A 23 2.60 6.32 -13.01
N PHE A 24 2.02 5.39 -12.27
CA PHE A 24 1.63 4.07 -12.72
C PHE A 24 0.15 4.11 -13.13
N GLY A 25 -0.19 3.69 -14.34
CA GLY A 25 -1.56 3.80 -14.87
C GLY A 25 -1.94 5.20 -15.37
N LYS A 26 -3.23 5.38 -15.68
CA LYS A 26 -3.78 6.60 -16.28
C LYS A 26 -4.73 7.29 -15.30
N THR A 27 -4.44 8.54 -14.95
CA THR A 27 -5.29 9.29 -14.01
C THR A 27 -6.69 9.49 -14.57
N SER A 28 -7.67 9.04 -13.79
CA SER A 28 -9.09 9.24 -14.02
C SER A 28 -9.84 9.04 -12.70
N GLY A 29 -10.93 9.78 -12.49
CA GLY A 29 -11.75 9.71 -11.28
C GLY A 29 -11.27 10.63 -10.16
N THR A 30 -11.53 10.23 -8.92
CA THR A 30 -11.27 11.03 -7.72
C THR A 30 -9.86 10.77 -7.17
N GLU A 31 -9.11 11.83 -6.91
CA GLU A 31 -7.79 11.74 -6.28
C GLU A 31 -7.88 11.45 -4.79
N PHE A 32 -6.88 10.73 -4.27
CA PHE A 32 -6.72 10.43 -2.85
C PHE A 32 -5.24 10.46 -2.48
N SER A 33 -4.93 10.59 -1.19
CA SER A 33 -3.56 10.50 -0.70
C SER A 33 -3.52 9.92 0.72
N PHE A 34 -2.48 9.13 0.99
CA PHE A 34 -2.17 8.60 2.31
C PHE A 34 -0.81 9.15 2.73
N LYS A 35 -0.73 9.68 3.94
CA LYS A 35 0.50 10.22 4.49
C LYS A 35 0.56 9.91 5.98
N GLY A 36 1.65 9.29 6.41
CA GLY A 36 1.93 9.07 7.82
C GLY A 36 2.06 10.39 8.57
N GLU A 37 1.45 10.45 9.75
CA GLU A 37 1.57 11.61 10.64
C GLU A 37 3.05 11.85 10.98
N ASN A 38 3.46 13.12 11.04
CA ASN A 38 4.83 13.52 11.36
C ASN A 38 5.92 12.86 10.50
N GLY A 39 5.58 12.41 9.27
CA GLY A 39 6.54 11.75 8.38
C GLY A 39 6.76 10.27 8.72
N ALA A 40 5.82 9.63 9.44
CA ALA A 40 5.86 8.21 9.71
C ALA A 40 6.06 7.40 8.42
N LYS A 41 6.96 6.42 8.52
CA LYS A 41 7.40 5.56 7.42
C LYS A 41 6.28 4.63 6.98
N LEU A 42 6.15 4.40 5.67
CA LEU A 42 5.23 3.41 5.11
C LEU A 42 5.78 2.00 5.41
N VAL A 43 5.00 1.18 6.11
CA VAL A 43 5.39 -0.16 6.57
C VAL A 43 4.51 -1.27 6.01
N GLY A 44 3.43 -0.93 5.31
CA GLY A 44 2.51 -1.93 4.81
C GLY A 44 1.44 -1.33 3.90
N LEU A 45 0.79 -2.19 3.14
CA LEU A 45 -0.40 -1.86 2.35
C LEU A 45 -1.52 -2.82 2.74
N HIS A 46 -2.75 -2.35 2.65
CA HIS A 46 -3.93 -3.21 2.78
C HIS A 46 -4.92 -2.83 1.69
N GLY A 47 -5.85 -3.70 1.38
CA GLY A 47 -6.79 -3.41 0.29
C GLY A 47 -7.48 -4.63 -0.24
N ARG A 48 -7.83 -4.54 -1.53
CA ARG A 48 -8.53 -5.58 -2.27
C ARG A 48 -7.89 -5.79 -3.64
N GLY A 49 -7.58 -7.04 -3.96
CA GLY A 49 -6.91 -7.42 -5.20
C GLY A 49 -7.54 -8.65 -5.85
N GLY A 50 -7.48 -8.70 -7.18
CA GLY A 50 -7.93 -9.83 -7.98
C GLY A 50 -7.47 -9.66 -9.43
N HIS A 51 -8.42 -9.39 -10.33
CA HIS A 51 -8.09 -9.05 -11.72
C HIS A 51 -7.49 -7.62 -11.86
N ALA A 52 -7.74 -6.78 -10.86
CA ALA A 52 -7.17 -5.45 -10.67
C ALA A 52 -6.85 -5.20 -9.19
N ILE A 53 -6.27 -4.05 -8.89
CA ILE A 53 -6.29 -3.49 -7.53
C ILE A 53 -7.59 -2.72 -7.38
N ASP A 54 -8.56 -3.35 -6.73
CA ASP A 54 -9.91 -2.80 -6.56
C ASP A 54 -9.88 -1.66 -5.54
N ALA A 55 -9.18 -1.84 -4.42
CA ALA A 55 -9.03 -0.83 -3.38
C ALA A 55 -7.64 -0.88 -2.72
N ILE A 56 -7.18 0.25 -2.20
CA ILE A 56 -5.85 0.35 -1.58
C ILE A 56 -5.86 1.28 -0.37
N GLY A 57 -5.11 0.90 0.65
CA GLY A 57 -4.82 1.61 1.89
C GLY A 57 -3.35 1.42 2.27
N ALA A 58 -2.91 2.13 3.30
CA ALA A 58 -1.52 2.19 3.72
C ALA A 58 -1.37 2.11 5.24
N HIS A 59 -0.41 1.31 5.71
CA HIS A 59 0.02 1.26 7.09
C HIS A 59 1.28 2.08 7.29
N PHE A 60 1.27 2.93 8.31
CA PHE A 60 2.43 3.75 8.68
C PHE A 60 2.95 3.34 10.06
N GLU A 61 4.26 3.45 10.25
CA GLU A 61 4.92 3.18 11.52
C GLU A 61 4.31 4.06 12.62
N THR A 62 3.70 3.42 13.62
CA THR A 62 3.26 4.13 14.82
C THR A 62 4.47 4.27 15.75
N GLY A 63 4.69 5.48 16.28
CA GLY A 63 5.72 5.68 17.30
C GLY A 63 5.51 4.74 18.50
N PRO A 64 6.49 4.62 19.41
CA PRO A 64 6.37 3.75 20.57
C PRO A 64 5.08 4.05 21.32
N LYS A 65 4.14 3.10 21.27
CA LYS A 65 2.89 3.17 22.02
C LYS A 65 3.30 3.19 23.50
N PRO A 66 2.77 4.10 24.34
CA PRO A 66 2.85 3.91 25.78
C PRO A 66 2.35 2.50 26.06
N VAL A 67 3.19 1.67 26.68
CA VAL A 67 2.79 0.31 27.07
C VAL A 67 1.62 0.49 28.03
N GLU A 68 0.40 0.22 27.56
CA GLU A 68 -0.74 0.15 28.46
C GLU A 68 -0.43 -0.94 29.48
N PRO A 69 -0.51 -0.66 30.81
CA PRO A 69 -0.27 -1.68 31.81
C PRO A 69 -1.29 -2.81 31.66
N GLY A 70 -0.92 -3.93 31.04
CA GLY A 70 -1.77 -5.12 30.93
C GLY A 70 -1.68 -5.92 29.64
N THR A 71 -1.03 -5.44 28.57
CA THR A 71 -0.86 -6.23 27.33
C THR A 71 0.42 -7.08 27.37
N ASN A 72 0.28 -8.37 27.11
CA ASN A 72 1.42 -9.29 27.02
C ASN A 72 2.31 -8.92 25.80
N PRO A 73 3.65 -9.03 25.87
CA PRO A 73 4.57 -8.66 24.79
C PRO A 73 4.49 -9.48 23.48
N GLY A 74 3.40 -10.21 23.25
CA GLY A 74 3.22 -11.08 22.08
C GLY A 74 1.89 -10.89 21.35
N ASP A 75 1.06 -9.92 21.76
CA ASP A 75 -0.17 -9.62 21.02
C ASP A 75 0.15 -8.64 19.87
N SER A 76 0.69 -9.18 18.78
CA SER A 76 0.85 -8.46 17.51
C SER A 76 -0.48 -8.30 16.75
N SER A 77 -1.62 -8.29 17.44
CA SER A 77 -2.84 -7.70 16.87
C SER A 77 -2.72 -6.18 16.96
N SER A 78 -1.88 -5.61 16.10
CA SER A 78 -1.85 -4.18 15.82
C SER A 78 -3.17 -3.80 15.15
N LYS A 79 -4.24 -3.67 15.94
CA LYS A 79 -5.38 -2.86 15.54
C LYS A 79 -4.85 -1.42 15.49
N PRO A 80 -4.86 -0.75 14.32
CA PRO A 80 -4.45 0.64 14.26
C PRO A 80 -5.42 1.43 15.15
N ASP A 81 -4.85 2.03 16.18
CA ASP A 81 -5.54 3.01 17.00
C ASP A 81 -5.84 4.22 16.13
N GLY A 82 -7.09 4.66 16.16
CA GLY A 82 -7.67 5.47 15.11
C GLY A 82 -7.19 6.91 15.16
N THR A 83 -6.41 7.34 14.16
CA THR A 83 -6.43 8.71 13.61
C THR A 83 -5.79 8.73 12.21
N GLY A 84 -6.57 9.16 11.21
CA GLY A 84 -6.08 9.66 9.91
C GLY A 84 -6.14 8.69 8.72
N ASN A 85 -7.25 8.72 7.95
CA ASN A 85 -7.39 8.22 6.57
C ASN A 85 -6.28 7.26 6.06
N THR A 86 -6.29 6.00 6.49
CA THR A 86 -5.35 4.98 5.98
C THR A 86 -5.98 4.09 4.90
N GLY A 87 -7.21 4.36 4.47
CA GLY A 87 -7.94 3.59 3.46
C GLY A 87 -8.67 2.35 4.04
N PRO A 88 -9.07 1.38 3.19
CA PRO A 88 -8.81 1.34 1.76
C PRO A 88 -9.78 2.24 0.99
N VAL A 89 -9.29 2.88 -0.07
CA VAL A 89 -10.11 3.64 -1.04
C VAL A 89 -10.20 2.87 -2.35
N GLY A 90 -11.40 2.81 -2.92
CA GLY A 90 -11.67 2.10 -4.17
C GLY A 90 -12.94 1.26 -4.10
N GLY A 91 -12.94 0.17 -4.86
CA GLY A 91 -14.04 -0.76 -5.05
C GLY A 91 -14.25 -1.78 -3.93
N ASP A 92 -15.36 -2.51 -4.02
CA ASP A 92 -15.77 -3.51 -3.04
C ASP A 92 -15.55 -4.97 -3.51
N LYS A 93 -14.99 -5.14 -4.70
CA LYS A 93 -14.66 -6.45 -5.31
C LYS A 93 -13.28 -6.93 -4.83
N GLY A 94 -12.75 -7.97 -5.47
CA GLY A 94 -11.46 -8.55 -5.13
C GLY A 94 -11.42 -9.28 -3.78
N VAL A 95 -10.29 -9.93 -3.52
CA VAL A 95 -9.96 -10.57 -2.23
C VAL A 95 -9.21 -9.56 -1.37
N THR A 96 -9.57 -9.49 -0.08
CA THR A 96 -8.88 -8.61 0.87
C THR A 96 -7.45 -9.07 1.11
N PHE A 97 -6.53 -8.12 1.20
CA PHE A 97 -5.15 -8.36 1.63
C PHE A 97 -4.74 -7.35 2.70
N ASP A 98 -3.78 -7.74 3.54
CA ASP A 98 -3.27 -6.92 4.64
C ASP A 98 -1.79 -7.24 4.91
N ASP A 99 -0.89 -6.35 4.49
CA ASP A 99 0.55 -6.50 4.60
C ASP A 99 1.03 -5.86 5.90
N ILE A 100 1.12 -6.68 6.96
CA ILE A 100 1.51 -6.25 8.31
C ILE A 100 2.81 -6.92 8.76
N GLY A 101 3.54 -6.26 9.68
CA GLY A 101 4.74 -6.81 10.29
C GLY A 101 6.04 -6.60 9.50
N PHE A 102 6.09 -5.59 8.64
CA PHE A 102 7.30 -5.18 7.93
C PHE A 102 7.89 -3.89 8.52
N ASP A 103 9.19 -3.68 8.28
CA ASP A 103 9.94 -2.52 8.78
C ASP A 103 9.89 -1.34 7.80
N GLY A 104 9.57 -1.58 6.53
CA GLY A 104 9.41 -0.53 5.53
C GLY A 104 9.48 -1.02 4.10
N VAL A 105 9.26 -0.09 3.16
CA VAL A 105 9.26 -0.38 1.72
C VAL A 105 10.62 -0.04 1.10
N LYS A 106 11.18 -1.00 0.37
CA LYS A 106 12.42 -0.82 -0.41
C LYS A 106 12.17 -0.63 -1.90
N LYS A 107 11.22 -1.37 -2.47
CA LYS A 107 10.87 -1.26 -3.89
C LYS A 107 9.39 -1.49 -4.09
N VAL A 108 8.80 -0.73 -5.01
CA VAL A 108 7.45 -0.93 -5.52
C VAL A 108 7.52 -1.26 -7.01
N THR A 109 6.83 -2.30 -7.42
CA THR A 109 6.56 -2.64 -8.82
C THR A 109 5.06 -2.59 -9.04
N VAL A 110 4.60 -1.83 -10.03
CA VAL A 110 3.17 -1.68 -10.34
C VAL A 110 2.97 -1.99 -11.82
N ALA A 111 1.98 -2.84 -12.12
CA ALA A 111 1.49 -3.01 -13.49
C ALA A 111 0.14 -2.31 -13.65
N ALA A 112 -0.05 -1.66 -14.79
CA ALA A 112 -1.31 -1.01 -15.13
C ALA A 112 -1.62 -1.15 -16.62
N ASP A 113 -2.89 -1.36 -16.94
CA ASP A 113 -3.39 -1.34 -18.31
C ASP A 113 -4.08 0.00 -18.63
N GLU A 114 -4.78 0.08 -19.75
CA GLU A 114 -5.48 1.31 -20.17
C GLU A 114 -6.63 1.73 -19.23
N TYR A 115 -7.07 0.85 -18.34
CA TYR A 115 -8.22 1.06 -17.45
C TYR A 115 -7.84 1.20 -15.98
N SER A 116 -6.84 0.45 -15.51
CA SER A 116 -6.63 0.25 -14.07
C SER A 116 -5.21 -0.13 -13.70
N VAL A 117 -4.87 0.07 -12.43
CA VAL A 117 -3.76 -0.62 -11.78
C VAL A 117 -4.17 -2.07 -11.60
N THR A 118 -3.41 -2.98 -12.18
CA THR A 118 -3.76 -4.40 -12.27
C THR A 118 -3.05 -5.24 -11.22
N TYR A 119 -1.87 -4.80 -10.80
CA TYR A 119 -0.95 -5.53 -9.94
C TYR A 119 -0.04 -4.59 -9.17
N ILE A 120 0.26 -4.96 -7.94
CA ILE A 120 1.29 -4.34 -7.12
C ILE A 120 2.14 -5.41 -6.47
N LYS A 121 3.47 -5.21 -6.50
CA LYS A 121 4.45 -6.01 -5.80
C LYS A 121 5.36 -5.11 -5.01
N ILE A 122 5.58 -5.47 -3.76
CA ILE A 122 6.39 -4.71 -2.83
C ILE A 122 7.53 -5.59 -2.33
N GLU A 123 8.75 -5.06 -2.38
CA GLU A 123 9.87 -5.59 -1.62
C GLU A 123 9.93 -4.83 -0.29
N TYR A 124 9.59 -5.54 0.78
CA TYR A 124 9.58 -5.03 2.14
C TYR A 124 10.87 -5.40 2.86
N ALA A 125 11.37 -4.50 3.70
CA ALA A 125 12.36 -4.81 4.71
C ALA A 125 11.71 -5.49 5.91
N LYS A 126 12.35 -6.53 6.46
CA LYS A 126 11.91 -7.25 7.65
C LYS A 126 13.07 -7.91 8.36
N ASN A 127 13.30 -7.53 9.62
CA ASN A 127 14.34 -8.08 10.48
C ASN A 127 15.73 -8.11 9.81
N GLY A 128 16.08 -7.04 9.10
CA GLY A 128 17.36 -6.92 8.37
C GLY A 128 17.44 -7.73 7.07
N THR A 129 16.37 -8.41 6.66
CA THR A 129 16.24 -9.11 5.38
C THR A 129 15.16 -8.46 4.50
N PHE A 130 14.90 -9.03 3.33
CA PHE A 130 13.86 -8.56 2.42
C PHE A 130 12.87 -9.67 2.06
N GLU A 131 11.58 -9.33 2.10
CA GLU A 131 10.48 -10.22 1.71
C GLU A 131 9.68 -9.55 0.58
N THR A 132 9.16 -10.35 -0.34
CA THR A 132 8.31 -9.87 -1.44
C THR A 132 6.87 -10.27 -1.19
N VAL A 133 5.95 -9.32 -1.32
CA VAL A 133 4.51 -9.55 -1.30
C VAL A 133 3.88 -8.97 -2.56
N GLU A 134 2.87 -9.65 -3.11
CA GLU A 134 2.22 -9.27 -4.36
C GLU A 134 0.70 -9.44 -4.32
N HIS A 135 0.00 -8.52 -4.99
CA HIS A 135 -1.46 -8.48 -5.05
C HIS A 135 -1.93 -8.15 -6.46
N GLY A 136 -3.09 -8.67 -6.85
CA GLY A 136 -3.68 -8.48 -8.18
C GLY A 136 -3.12 -9.44 -9.23
N THR A 137 -3.28 -9.09 -10.51
CA THR A 137 -2.86 -9.91 -11.65
C THR A 137 -1.98 -9.09 -12.58
N ALA A 138 -0.71 -9.48 -12.75
CA ALA A 138 0.25 -8.74 -13.55
C ALA A 138 -0.19 -8.64 -15.03
N ARG A 139 -0.67 -7.44 -15.42
CA ARG A 139 -1.14 -7.14 -16.78
C ARG A 139 -0.88 -5.68 -17.14
N GLY A 140 -0.55 -5.43 -18.41
CA GLY A 140 -0.26 -4.10 -18.91
C GLY A 140 1.20 -3.68 -18.65
N ASP A 141 1.44 -2.38 -18.65
CA ASP A 141 2.78 -1.81 -18.51
C ASP A 141 3.26 -1.94 -17.08
N LEU A 142 4.39 -2.64 -16.91
CA LEU A 142 5.04 -2.82 -15.62
C LEU A 142 6.16 -1.81 -15.45
N LYS A 143 6.15 -1.09 -14.33
CA LYS A 143 7.19 -0.13 -13.96
C LYS A 143 7.57 -0.33 -12.50
N GLU A 144 8.78 0.08 -12.15
CA GLU A 144 9.28 0.00 -10.78
C GLU A 144 9.77 1.35 -10.26
N PHE A 145 9.77 1.47 -8.94
CA PHE A 145 10.33 2.60 -8.20
C PHE A 145 11.05 2.08 -6.97
N SER A 146 12.35 2.37 -6.88
CA SER A 146 13.16 2.03 -5.70
C SER A 146 13.15 3.18 -4.70
N VAL A 147 13.03 2.82 -3.43
CA VAL A 147 13.15 3.71 -2.27
C VAL A 147 14.56 3.59 -1.74
N ASP A 148 15.14 4.71 -1.30
CA ASP A 148 16.42 4.67 -0.58
C ASP A 148 16.10 4.23 0.86
N TYR A 149 15.90 2.92 1.05
CA TYR A 149 15.70 2.28 2.35
C TYR A 149 17.05 1.98 3.00
#